data_AF-A0A1G0VE82-F1
#
_entry.id   AF-A0A1G0VE82-F1
#
_cell.length_a   1.000
_cell.length_b   1.000
_cell.length_c   1.000
_cell.angle_alpha   90.00
_cell.angle_beta   90.00
_cell.angle_gamma   90.00
#
_symmetry.space_group_name_H-M   'P 1'
#
loop_
_entity.id
_entity.type
_entity.pdbx_description
1 polymer ?
#
loop_
_entity_poly.entity_id
_entity_poly.type
_entity_poly.pdbx_seq_one_letter_code
_entity_poly.pdbx_strand_id
1 'polypeptide(L)'
;MQWSPECKTGFEEIDSQHRLLFAISNEILDIENPLKQQDEVKYLLHHLIDYVDKHFKTEEEYLVKHSYPGTKEHKERHEYISKQIRQIVTESKSMTELKEHLDTMLDQWIRVHVLIEDKKFSIWAASKGIIK
;
A
#
# COMPACT_ATOMS: atom_id res chain seq x y z
N MET A 1 1.00 5.34 -11.18
CA MET A 1 2.14 5.38 -10.22
C MET A 1 3.35 4.63 -10.79
N GLN A 2 4.58 4.96 -10.41
CA GLN A 2 5.76 4.19 -10.86
C GLN A 2 6.60 3.74 -9.68
N TRP A 3 6.87 2.44 -9.62
CA TRP A 3 7.90 1.90 -8.74
C TRP A 3 9.26 2.40 -9.21
N SER A 4 10.09 2.86 -8.28
CA SER A 4 11.41 3.38 -8.57
C SER A 4 12.41 2.95 -7.49
N PRO A 5 13.73 3.11 -7.74
CA PRO A 5 14.75 2.74 -6.76
C PRO A 5 14.59 3.40 -5.38
N GLU A 6 13.97 4.57 -5.31
CA GLU A 6 13.68 5.31 -4.07
C GLU A 6 12.79 4.50 -3.13
N CYS A 7 11.86 3.72 -3.69
CA CYS A 7 10.92 2.88 -2.94
C CYS A 7 11.57 1.61 -2.35
N LYS A 8 12.84 1.30 -2.67
CA LYS A 8 13.54 0.14 -2.10
C LYS A 8 13.74 0.29 -0.61
N THR A 9 13.35 -0.74 0.12
CA THR A 9 13.57 -0.90 1.55
C THR A 9 14.85 -1.67 1.85
N GLY A 10 15.37 -2.47 0.91
CA GLY A 10 16.52 -3.35 1.11
C GLY A 10 16.14 -4.74 1.65
N PHE A 11 14.87 -4.97 1.98
CA PHE A 11 14.32 -6.30 2.23
C PHE A 11 13.68 -6.82 0.94
N GLU A 12 14.28 -7.87 0.35
CA GLU A 12 13.87 -8.37 -0.98
C GLU A 12 12.39 -8.80 -1.05
N GLU A 13 11.86 -9.36 0.03
CA GLU A 13 10.45 -9.74 0.13
C GLU A 13 9.54 -8.50 0.11
N ILE A 14 9.81 -7.50 0.94
CA ILE A 14 9.05 -6.24 0.99
C ILE A 14 9.15 -5.50 -0.35
N ASP A 15 10.33 -5.42 -0.94
CA ASP A 15 10.53 -4.77 -2.24
C ASP A 15 9.78 -5.50 -3.37
N SER A 16 9.69 -6.82 -3.30
CA SER A 16 8.86 -7.61 -4.22
C SER A 16 7.38 -7.35 -3.99
N GLN A 17 6.98 -7.21 -2.72
CA GLN A 17 5.61 -6.91 -2.39
C GLN A 17 5.17 -5.55 -2.89
N HIS A 18 6.01 -4.52 -2.70
CA HIS A 18 5.74 -3.19 -3.24
C HIS A 18 5.63 -3.18 -4.76
N ARG A 19 6.49 -3.90 -5.49
CA ARG A 19 6.38 -3.95 -6.97
C ARG A 19 5.01 -4.42 -7.42
N LEU A 20 4.48 -5.46 -6.79
CA LEU A 20 3.13 -5.95 -7.10
C LEU A 20 2.04 -4.98 -6.62
N LEU A 21 2.20 -4.35 -5.44
CA LEU A 21 1.27 -3.32 -4.97
C LEU A 21 1.17 -2.13 -5.94
N PHE A 22 2.29 -1.68 -6.48
CA PHE A 22 2.33 -0.64 -7.51
C PHE A 22 1.72 -1.12 -8.83
N ALA A 23 1.89 -2.38 -9.20
CA ALA A 23 1.26 -2.95 -10.40
C ALA A 23 -0.27 -2.97 -10.27
N ILE A 24 -0.80 -3.50 -9.16
CA ILE A 24 -2.25 -3.50 -8.88
C ILE A 24 -2.80 -2.07 -8.85
N SER A 25 -2.09 -1.15 -8.19
CA SER A 25 -2.45 0.27 -8.17
C SER A 25 -2.54 0.86 -9.58
N ASN A 26 -1.62 0.51 -10.47
CA ASN A 26 -1.63 1.00 -11.85
C ASN A 26 -2.79 0.43 -12.66
N GLU A 27 -3.11 -0.85 -12.52
CA GLU A 27 -4.27 -1.45 -13.18
C GLU A 27 -5.57 -0.73 -12.79
N ILE A 28 -5.70 -0.32 -11.52
CA ILE A 28 -6.85 0.49 -11.07
C ILE A 28 -6.80 1.88 -11.71
N LEU A 29 -5.66 2.56 -11.69
CA LEU A 29 -5.52 3.91 -12.25
C LEU A 29 -5.82 3.97 -13.75
N ASP A 30 -5.49 2.92 -14.49
CA ASP A 30 -5.67 2.82 -15.95
C ASP A 30 -7.14 2.58 -16.38
N ILE A 31 -8.07 2.37 -15.44
CA ILE A 31 -9.50 2.28 -15.76
C ILE A 31 -10.04 3.66 -16.18
N GLU A 32 -10.32 3.80 -17.48
CA GLU A 32 -10.85 5.04 -18.07
C GLU A 32 -12.37 5.18 -17.91
N ASN A 33 -13.12 4.08 -17.92
CA ASN A 33 -14.59 4.11 -17.86
C ASN A 33 -15.15 3.18 -16.78
N PRO A 34 -15.19 3.61 -15.52
CA PRO A 34 -15.66 2.80 -14.40
C PRO A 34 -17.10 2.27 -14.60
N LEU A 35 -17.98 3.01 -15.28
CA LEU A 35 -19.36 2.58 -15.52
C LEU A 35 -19.48 1.39 -16.48
N LYS A 36 -18.54 1.26 -17.43
CA LYS A 36 -18.46 0.13 -18.36
C LYS A 36 -17.60 -1.02 -17.84
N GLN A 37 -16.72 -0.73 -16.87
CA GLN A 37 -15.72 -1.66 -16.32
C GLN A 37 -16.01 -2.03 -14.85
N GLN A 38 -17.29 -2.10 -14.47
CA GLN A 38 -17.68 -2.27 -13.06
C GLN A 38 -17.12 -3.53 -12.41
N ASP A 39 -17.14 -4.66 -13.13
CA ASP A 39 -16.63 -5.93 -12.61
C ASP A 39 -15.11 -5.91 -12.44
N GLU A 40 -14.41 -5.22 -13.35
CA GLU A 40 -12.97 -5.02 -13.29
C GLU A 40 -12.58 -4.13 -12.08
N VAL A 41 -13.28 -3.01 -11.86
CA VAL A 41 -13.07 -2.16 -10.67
C VAL A 41 -13.26 -2.97 -9.39
N LYS A 42 -14.35 -3.75 -9.29
CA LYS A 42 -14.63 -4.57 -8.11
C LYS A 42 -13.58 -5.67 -7.90
N TYR A 43 -13.15 -6.32 -8.98
CA TYR A 43 -12.13 -7.35 -8.93
C TYR A 43 -10.79 -6.79 -8.43
N LEU A 44 -10.32 -5.70 -9.05
CA LEU A 44 -9.06 -5.06 -8.67
C LEU A 44 -9.11 -4.48 -7.26
N LEU A 45 -10.26 -3.96 -6.84
CA LEU A 45 -10.47 -3.49 -5.47
C LEU A 45 -10.33 -4.60 -4.43
N HIS A 46 -10.98 -5.75 -4.64
CA HIS A 46 -10.80 -6.90 -3.74
C HIS A 46 -9.35 -7.37 -3.74
N HIS A 47 -8.73 -7.45 -4.92
CA HIS A 47 -7.33 -7.84 -5.03
C HIS A 47 -6.41 -6.86 -4.28
N LEU A 48 -6.64 -5.56 -4.38
CA LEU A 48 -5.89 -4.53 -3.65
C LEU A 48 -6.06 -4.70 -2.13
N ILE A 49 -7.28 -4.86 -1.63
CA ILE A 49 -7.57 -5.01 -0.19
C ILE A 49 -6.84 -6.22 0.38
N ASP A 50 -7.02 -7.38 -0.23
CA ASP A 50 -6.40 -8.63 0.22
C ASP A 50 -4.88 -8.52 0.20
N TYR A 51 -4.34 -7.86 -0.81
CA TYR A 51 -2.91 -7.71 -0.99
C TYR A 51 -2.28 -6.72 0.00
N VAL A 52 -2.95 -5.59 0.26
CA VAL A 52 -2.52 -4.59 1.25
C VAL A 52 -2.46 -5.21 2.65
N ASP A 53 -3.51 -5.92 3.08
CA ASP A 53 -3.54 -6.54 4.41
C ASP A 53 -2.44 -7.62 4.56
N LYS A 54 -2.18 -8.39 3.49
CA LYS A 54 -1.06 -9.36 3.48
C LYS A 54 0.31 -8.67 3.56
N HIS A 55 0.48 -7.60 2.80
CA HIS A 55 1.72 -6.83 2.77
C HIS A 55 2.02 -6.22 4.14
N PHE A 56 1.05 -5.51 4.72
CA PHE A 56 1.18 -4.92 6.06
C PHE A 56 1.51 -5.96 7.13
N LYS A 57 0.85 -7.12 7.09
CA LYS A 57 1.17 -8.22 8.02
C LYS A 57 2.64 -8.66 7.88
N THR A 58 3.13 -8.81 6.65
CA THR A 58 4.52 -9.21 6.40
C THR A 58 5.48 -8.15 6.93
N GLU A 59 5.26 -6.88 6.63
CA GLU A 59 6.11 -5.81 7.11
C GLU A 59 6.12 -5.73 8.63
N GLU A 60 4.96 -5.81 9.27
CA GLU A 60 4.84 -5.80 10.72
C GLU A 60 5.60 -6.95 11.40
N GLU A 61 5.62 -8.14 10.80
CA GLU A 61 6.45 -9.26 11.25
C GLU A 61 7.94 -8.90 11.20
N TYR A 62 8.38 -8.19 10.16
CA TYR A 62 9.76 -7.67 10.06
C TYR A 62 10.04 -6.58 11.10
N LEU A 63 9.13 -5.63 11.31
CA LEU A 63 9.27 -4.57 12.31
C LEU A 63 9.48 -5.17 13.70
N VAL A 64 8.65 -6.14 14.09
CA VAL A 64 8.73 -6.85 15.37
C VAL A 64 10.00 -7.68 15.47
N LYS A 65 10.30 -8.49 14.43
CA LYS A 65 11.48 -9.36 14.38
C LYS A 65 12.77 -8.58 14.59
N HIS A 66 12.86 -7.39 14.02
CA HIS A 66 14.03 -6.53 14.15
C HIS A 66 13.99 -5.59 15.35
N SER A 67 12.91 -5.59 16.14
CA SER A 67 12.73 -4.68 17.27
C SER A 67 12.82 -3.20 16.84
N TYR A 68 12.16 -2.87 15.72
CA TYR A 68 12.10 -1.50 15.23
C TYR A 68 11.41 -0.59 16.26
N PRO A 69 12.04 0.51 16.72
CA PRO A 69 11.45 1.38 17.74
C PRO A 69 10.12 2.01 17.34
N GLY A 70 9.89 2.27 16.05
CA GLY A 70 8.66 2.86 15.52
C GLY A 70 7.57 1.85 15.17
N THR A 71 7.66 0.61 15.65
CA THR A 71 6.71 -0.47 15.29
C THR A 71 5.27 -0.10 15.60
N LYS A 72 5.03 0.54 16.74
CA LYS A 72 3.67 0.88 17.18
C LYS A 72 3.04 1.92 16.26
N GLU A 73 3.75 3.02 16.02
CA GLU A 73 3.29 4.12 15.17
C GLU A 73 3.09 3.65 13.73
N HIS A 74 3.95 2.75 13.25
CA HIS A 74 3.83 2.17 11.91
C HIS A 74 2.56 1.30 11.78
N LYS A 75 2.29 0.41 12.75
CA LYS A 75 1.04 -0.37 12.80
C LYS A 75 -0.21 0.51 12.82
N GLU A 76 -0.19 1.60 13.59
CA GLU A 76 -1.31 2.56 13.63
C GLU A 76 -1.55 3.21 12.24
N ARG A 77 -0.49 3.40 11.44
CA ARG A 77 -0.62 3.86 10.04
C ARG A 77 -1.26 2.80 9.15
N HIS A 78 -0.87 1.54 9.27
CA HIS A 78 -1.52 0.44 8.53
C HIS A 78 -3.00 0.36 8.85
N GLU A 79 -3.35 0.35 10.14
CA GLU A 79 -4.74 0.29 10.59
C GLU A 79 -5.57 1.46 10.05
N TYR A 80 -4.99 2.67 10.04
CA TYR A 80 -5.61 3.84 9.43
C TYR A 80 -5.87 3.62 7.95
N ILE A 81 -4.87 3.20 7.17
CA ILE A 81 -5.01 2.98 5.73
C ILE A 81 -6.06 1.91 5.45
N SER A 82 -6.00 0.74 6.10
CA SER A 82 -6.98 -0.33 5.90
C SER A 82 -8.40 0.11 6.29
N LYS A 83 -8.56 0.93 7.35
CA LYS A 83 -9.87 1.50 7.72
C LYS A 83 -10.39 2.43 6.63
N GLN A 84 -9.53 3.29 6.09
CA GLN A 84 -9.95 4.22 5.06
C GLN A 84 -10.32 3.52 3.74
N ILE A 85 -9.60 2.46 3.35
CA ILE A 85 -9.99 1.64 2.18
C ILE A 85 -11.40 1.10 2.38
N ARG A 86 -11.67 0.47 3.54
CA ARG A 86 -13.01 -0.06 3.86
C ARG A 86 -14.07 1.03 3.80
N GLN A 87 -13.77 2.22 4.34
CA GLN A 87 -14.69 3.36 4.32
C GLN A 87 -15.05 3.77 2.88
N ILE A 88 -14.05 3.89 2.00
CA ILE A 88 -14.24 4.19 0.57
C ILE A 88 -15.19 3.18 -0.08
N VAL A 89 -14.99 1.89 0.18
CA VAL A 89 -15.86 0.83 -0.37
C VAL A 89 -17.30 0.97 0.12
N THR A 90 -17.50 1.28 1.40
CA THR A 90 -18.83 1.32 2.01
C THR A 90 -19.60 2.61 1.75
N GLU A 91 -18.92 3.74 1.60
CA GLU A 91 -19.55 5.07 1.52
C GLU A 91 -19.77 5.56 0.09
N SER A 92 -19.05 5.00 -0.89
CA SER A 92 -19.19 5.39 -2.29
C SER A 92 -20.56 5.01 -2.85
N LYS A 93 -21.27 5.96 -3.46
CA LYS A 93 -22.65 5.80 -3.94
C LYS A 93 -22.75 5.44 -5.42
N SER A 94 -21.64 5.53 -6.14
CA SER A 94 -21.53 5.20 -7.56
C SER A 94 -20.17 4.63 -7.88
N MET A 95 -20.05 3.95 -9.03
CA MET A 95 -18.75 3.43 -9.48
C MET A 95 -17.77 4.55 -9.82
N THR A 96 -18.26 5.69 -10.30
CA THR A 96 -17.44 6.88 -10.56
C THR A 96 -16.86 7.44 -9.26
N GLU A 97 -17.69 7.63 -8.24
CA GLU A 97 -17.25 8.11 -6.93
C GLU A 97 -16.26 7.14 -6.27
N LEU A 98 -16.54 5.83 -6.35
CA LEU A 98 -15.62 4.80 -5.87
C LEU A 98 -14.25 4.92 -6.55
N LYS A 99 -14.24 5.05 -7.88
CA LYS A 99 -13.00 5.18 -8.66
C LYS A 99 -12.22 6.44 -8.27
N GLU A 100 -12.87 7.60 -8.16
CA GLU A 100 -12.23 8.86 -7.76
C GLU A 100 -11.60 8.78 -6.36
N HIS A 101 -12.29 8.15 -5.41
CA HIS A 101 -11.76 7.92 -4.07
C HIS A 101 -10.57 6.95 -4.08
N LEU A 102 -10.63 5.89 -4.88
CA LEU A 102 -9.52 4.95 -5.04
C LEU A 102 -8.29 5.64 -5.65
N ASP A 103 -8.46 6.45 -6.69
CA ASP A 103 -7.35 7.17 -7.33
C ASP A 103 -6.63 8.09 -6.33
N THR A 104 -7.41 8.83 -5.53
CA THR A 104 -6.88 9.70 -4.48
C THR A 104 -6.15 8.91 -3.41
N MET A 105 -6.72 7.80 -2.97
CA MET A 105 -6.16 6.94 -1.95
C MET A 105 -4.83 6.31 -2.38
N LEU A 106 -4.73 5.82 -3.61
CA LEU A 106 -3.53 5.19 -4.14
C LEU A 106 -2.35 6.17 -4.16
N ASP A 107 -2.58 7.41 -4.59
CA ASP A 107 -1.53 8.43 -4.62
C ASP A 107 -1.19 8.98 -3.24
N GLN A 108 -2.18 9.19 -2.36
CA GLN A 108 -1.94 9.83 -1.07
C GLN A 108 -1.54 8.89 0.05
N TRP A 109 -1.99 7.63 0.04
CA TRP A 109 -1.75 6.70 1.14
C TRP A 109 -0.72 5.66 0.75
N ILE A 110 -0.94 4.90 -0.33
CA ILE A 110 0.00 3.84 -0.71
C ILE A 110 1.35 4.43 -1.13
N ARG A 111 1.35 5.42 -2.02
CA ARG A 111 2.60 6.03 -2.48
C ARG A 111 3.39 6.69 -1.34
N VAL A 112 2.70 7.46 -0.51
CA VAL A 112 3.34 8.21 0.59
C VAL A 112 3.83 7.26 1.67
N HIS A 113 3.05 6.23 2.01
CA HIS A 113 3.45 5.21 2.98
C HIS A 113 4.76 4.55 2.55
N VAL A 114 4.83 4.03 1.31
CA VAL A 114 6.03 3.37 0.80
C VAL A 114 7.24 4.31 0.73
N LEU A 115 7.05 5.55 0.29
CA LEU A 115 8.16 6.49 0.13
C LEU A 115 8.64 7.09 1.46
N ILE A 116 7.81 7.11 2.50
CA ILE A 116 8.08 7.84 3.73
C ILE A 116 8.13 6.92 4.94
N GLU A 117 7.08 6.15 5.22
CA GLU A 117 7.00 5.33 6.44
C GLU A 117 7.92 4.11 6.36
N ASP A 118 7.83 3.32 5.28
CA ASP A 118 8.66 2.13 5.08
C ASP A 118 10.14 2.52 4.91
N LYS A 119 10.36 3.71 4.34
CA LYS A 119 11.70 4.28 4.23
C LYS A 119 12.33 4.61 5.58
N LYS A 120 11.55 5.04 6.58
CA LYS A 120 12.08 5.23 7.94
C LYS A 120 12.55 3.90 8.53
N PHE A 121 11.81 2.82 8.32
CA PHE A 121 12.22 1.49 8.74
C PHE A 121 13.50 1.06 8.02
N SER A 122 13.56 1.22 6.69
CA SER A 122 14.75 0.95 5.88
C SER A 122 15.99 1.71 6.36
N ILE A 123 15.91 3.03 6.54
CA ILE A 123 17.03 3.87 7.02
C ILE A 123 17.51 3.39 8.39
N TRP A 124 16.57 3.10 9.30
CA TRP A 124 16.90 2.58 10.62
C TRP A 124 17.59 1.21 10.52
N ALA A 125 17.07 0.30 9.70
CA ALA A 125 17.62 -1.04 9.53
C ALA A 125 19.05 -1.00 8.95
N ALA A 126 19.30 -0.12 7.97
CA ALA A 126 20.63 0.13 7.43
C ALA A 126 21.59 0.67 8.51
N SER A 127 21.12 1.61 9.36
CA SER A 127 21.93 2.14 10.48
C SER A 127 22.31 1.09 11.53
N LYS A 128 21.60 -0.05 11.55
CA LYS A 128 21.87 -1.20 12.42
C LYS A 128 22.61 -2.34 11.71
N GLY A 129 22.95 -2.17 10.42
CA GLY A 129 23.61 -3.21 9.62
C GLY A 129 22.73 -4.42 9.32
N ILE A 130 21.40 -4.29 9.45
CA ILE A 130 20.44 -5.37 9.16
C ILE A 130 20.31 -5.58 7.65
N ILE A 131 20.41 -4.49 6.89
CA ILE A 131 20.40 -4.44 5.43
C ILE A 131 21.58 -3.57 4.96
N LYS A 132 21.92 -3.70 3.67
CA LYS A 132 23.04 -2.98 3.03
C LYS A 132 22.60 -1.72 2.30
#